data_AF-A0A6P0XMI3-F1
#
_entry.id   AF-A0A6P0XMI3-F1
#
_cell.length_a   1.000
_cell.length_b   1.000
_cell.length_c   1.000
_cell.angle_alpha   90.00
_cell.angle_beta   90.00
_cell.angle_gamma   90.00
#
_symmetry.space_group_name_H-M   'P 1'
#
loop_
_entity.id
_entity.type
_entity.pdbx_description
1 polymer ?
#
loop_
_entity_poly.entity_id
_entity_poly.type
_entity_poly.pdbx_seq_one_letter_code
_entity_poly.pdbx_strand_id
1 'polypeptide(L)'
;MKVKPIKKDLYGFTVAELWIKWGGGWEFVPSEMTLDGHAWADEEYRDNCPQWEDIEAGQAEAKATRRGIWVSKEAVPPWEFRQKRENFTTMGESDI
;
A
#
# COMPACT_ATOMS: atom_id res chain seq x y z
N MET A 1 -18.14 -9.16 -6.38
CA MET A 1 -16.68 -9.02 -6.19
C MET A 1 -15.97 -9.66 -7.36
N LYS A 2 -14.91 -9.03 -7.86
CA LYS A 2 -14.03 -9.52 -8.95
C LYS A 2 -12.60 -9.46 -8.44
N VAL A 3 -11.85 -10.53 -8.67
CA VAL A 3 -10.44 -10.66 -8.29
C VAL A 3 -9.66 -11.00 -9.55
N LYS A 4 -8.59 -10.26 -9.85
CA LYS A 4 -7.65 -10.56 -10.93
C LYS A 4 -6.28 -10.85 -10.34
N PRO A 5 -5.89 -12.13 -10.23
CA PRO A 5 -4.57 -12.53 -9.74
C PRO A 5 -3.46 -11.96 -10.62
N ILE A 6 -2.36 -11.54 -9.99
CA ILE A 6 -1.15 -11.03 -10.63
C ILE A 6 -0.01 -12.05 -10.43
N LYS A 7 0.42 -12.25 -9.18
CA LYS A 7 1.52 -13.14 -8.81
C LYS A 7 1.27 -13.83 -7.48
N LYS A 8 2.12 -14.80 -7.17
CA LYS A 8 2.30 -15.32 -5.81
C LYS A 8 3.43 -14.56 -5.14
N ASP A 9 3.25 -14.20 -3.88
CA ASP A 9 4.34 -13.66 -3.06
C ASP A 9 5.28 -14.76 -2.56
N LEU A 10 6.30 -14.39 -1.78
CA LEU A 10 7.29 -15.30 -1.22
C LEU A 10 6.71 -16.33 -0.22
N TYR A 11 5.49 -16.10 0.26
CA TYR A 11 4.78 -16.97 1.21
C TYR A 11 3.68 -17.81 0.54
N GLY A 12 3.50 -17.67 -0.78
CA GLY A 12 2.48 -18.37 -1.55
C GLY A 12 1.09 -17.73 -1.50
N PHE A 13 0.95 -16.52 -0.95
CA PHE A 13 -0.28 -15.74 -1.01
C PHE A 13 -0.44 -15.10 -2.39
N THR A 14 -1.69 -14.96 -2.83
CA THR A 14 -2.01 -14.34 -4.13
C THR A 14 -2.05 -12.83 -3.99
N VAL A 15 -1.21 -12.13 -4.76
CA VAL A 15 -1.34 -10.70 -5.02
C VAL A 15 -2.32 -10.51 -6.17
N ALA A 16 -3.31 -9.65 -6.01
CA ALA A 16 -4.39 -9.47 -6.98
C ALA A 16 -4.95 -8.05 -7.00
N GLU A 17 -5.47 -7.64 -8.16
CA GLU A 17 -6.37 -6.50 -8.26
C GLU A 17 -7.78 -6.91 -7.78
N LEU A 18 -8.41 -6.10 -6.93
CA LEU A 18 -9.70 -6.38 -6.30
C LEU A 18 -10.73 -5.30 -6.66
N TRP A 19 -11.88 -5.72 -7.17
CA TRP A 19 -13.03 -4.84 -7.40
C TRP A 19 -14.28 -5.34 -6.69
N ILE A 20 -15.08 -4.40 -6.21
CA ILE A 20 -16.39 -4.68 -5.61
C ILE A 20 -17.48 -3.98 -6.40
N LYS A 21 -18.70 -4.51 -6.36
CA LYS A 21 -19.85 -3.87 -7.01
C LYS A 21 -20.53 -3.00 -5.96
N TRP A 22 -20.55 -1.69 -6.18
CA TRP A 22 -21.15 -0.71 -5.29
C TRP A 22 -21.80 0.40 -6.12
N GLY A 23 -22.91 0.98 -5.66
CA GLY A 23 -23.55 2.12 -6.34
C GLY A 23 -23.98 1.91 -7.80
N GLY A 24 -24.06 0.66 -8.27
CA GLY A 24 -24.36 0.33 -9.68
C GLY A 24 -23.12 0.14 -10.57
N GLY A 25 -21.92 0.47 -10.08
CA GLY A 25 -20.63 0.33 -10.78
C GLY A 25 -19.68 -0.69 -10.15
N TRP A 26 -18.49 -0.80 -10.74
CA TRP A 26 -17.36 -1.53 -10.15
C TRP A 26 -16.38 -0.53 -9.57
N GLU A 27 -16.10 -0.65 -8.28
CA GLU A 27 -15.10 0.16 -7.58
C GLU A 27 -13.81 -0.64 -7.43
N PHE A 28 -12.68 0.00 -7.70
CA PHE A 28 -11.36 -0.59 -7.51
C PHE A 28 -10.91 -0.37 -6.07
N VAL A 29 -10.83 -1.45 -5.29
CA VAL A 29 -10.63 -1.33 -3.84
C VAL A 29 -9.30 -0.66 -3.46
N PRO A 30 -8.16 -0.97 -4.09
CA PRO A 30 -6.90 -0.31 -3.77
C PRO A 30 -6.91 1.22 -3.96
N SER A 31 -7.59 1.75 -4.98
CA SER A 31 -7.68 3.20 -5.19
C SER A 31 -8.49 3.88 -4.10
N GLU A 32 -9.63 3.30 -3.70
CA GLU A 32 -10.43 3.83 -2.59
C GLU A 32 -9.65 3.81 -1.27
N MET A 33 -8.93 2.72 -1.01
CA MET A 33 -8.09 2.61 0.19
C MET A 33 -6.97 3.65 0.24
N THR A 34 -6.33 3.97 -0.89
CA THR A 34 -5.30 5.02 -0.92
C THR A 34 -5.91 6.42 -0.84
N LEU A 35 -7.04 6.65 -1.51
CA LEU A 35 -7.79 7.91 -1.51
C LEU A 35 -8.26 8.33 -0.10
N ASP A 36 -8.69 7.37 0.71
CA ASP A 36 -9.09 7.58 2.11
C ASP A 36 -7.88 7.62 3.07
N GLY A 37 -6.67 7.40 2.57
CA GLY A 37 -5.45 7.40 3.37
C GLY A 37 -5.31 6.20 4.30
N HIS A 38 -5.85 5.04 3.91
CA HIS A 38 -5.75 3.78 4.65
C HIS A 38 -4.57 2.91 4.21
N ALA A 39 -4.00 3.17 3.04
CA ALA A 39 -2.92 2.38 2.47
C ALA A 39 -1.80 3.25 1.89
N TRP A 40 -0.61 2.66 1.81
CA TRP A 40 0.52 3.20 1.06
C TRP A 40 0.54 2.57 -0.34
N ALA A 41 0.84 3.38 -1.36
CA ALA A 41 1.19 2.90 -2.69
C ALA A 41 2.64 2.40 -2.66
N ASP A 42 2.82 1.07 -2.76
CA ASP A 42 4.13 0.42 -2.74
C ASP A 42 4.64 0.23 -4.18
N GLU A 43 5.70 0.96 -4.53
CA GLU A 43 6.25 1.02 -5.89
C GLU A 43 6.70 -0.35 -6.43
N GLU A 44 6.95 -1.34 -5.57
CA GLU A 44 7.28 -2.71 -5.98
C GLU A 44 6.19 -3.32 -6.90
N TYR A 45 4.95 -2.86 -6.77
CA TYR A 45 3.81 -3.40 -7.52
C TYR A 45 3.42 -2.58 -8.75
N ARG A 46 4.11 -1.46 -9.02
CA ARG A 46 3.78 -0.53 -10.12
C ARG A 46 3.67 -1.24 -11.47
N ASP A 47 4.72 -1.94 -11.88
CA ASP A 47 4.80 -2.52 -13.23
C ASP A 47 3.81 -3.68 -13.46
N ASN A 48 3.30 -4.27 -12.39
CA ASN A 48 2.38 -5.42 -12.44
C ASN A 48 0.92 -5.04 -12.15
N CYS A 49 0.62 -3.75 -12.01
CA CYS A 49 -0.71 -3.23 -11.71
C CYS A 49 -1.17 -2.29 -12.83
N PRO A 50 -2.00 -2.76 -13.78
CA PRO A 50 -2.57 -1.89 -14.82
C PRO A 50 -3.33 -0.66 -14.31
N GLN A 51 -3.89 -0.73 -13.10
CA GLN A 51 -4.61 0.39 -12.45
C GLN A 51 -3.73 1.18 -11.47
N TRP A 52 -2.40 1.11 -11.62
CA TRP A 52 -1.46 1.79 -10.72
C TRP A 52 -1.71 3.31 -10.62
N GLU A 53 -2.03 3.96 -11.74
CA GLU A 53 -2.27 5.41 -11.79
C GLU A 53 -3.37 5.85 -10.82
N ASP A 54 -4.45 5.06 -10.69
CA ASP A 54 -5.54 5.34 -9.74
C ASP A 54 -5.08 5.25 -8.28
N ILE A 55 -4.22 4.29 -7.96
CA ILE A 55 -3.65 4.10 -6.62
C ILE A 55 -2.74 5.28 -6.26
N GLU A 56 -1.86 5.66 -7.19
CA GLU A 56 -0.93 6.78 -7.03
C GLU A 56 -1.67 8.10 -6.88
N ALA A 57 -2.68 8.35 -7.71
CA ALA A 57 -3.54 9.53 -7.63
C ALA A 57 -4.28 9.60 -6.29
N GLY A 58 -4.87 8.47 -5.85
CA GLY A 58 -5.55 8.39 -4.55
C GLY A 58 -4.61 8.73 -3.38
N GLN A 59 -3.39 8.18 -3.38
CA GLN A 59 -2.39 8.52 -2.36
C GLN A 59 -2.01 10.01 -2.40
N ALA A 60 -1.81 10.58 -3.59
CA ALA A 60 -1.46 11.98 -3.75
C ALA A 60 -2.57 12.90 -3.19
N GLU A 61 -3.84 12.58 -3.48
CA GLU A 61 -4.97 13.32 -2.92
C GLU A 61 -5.06 13.17 -1.40
N ALA A 62 -4.90 11.95 -0.87
CA ALA A 62 -4.96 11.70 0.56
C ALA A 62 -3.86 12.44 1.34
N LYS A 63 -2.65 12.55 0.75
CA LYS A 63 -1.56 13.40 1.27
C LYS A 63 -1.93 14.88 1.26
N ALA A 64 -2.45 15.38 0.14
CA ALA A 64 -2.82 16.79 -0.02
C ALA A 64 -3.96 17.21 0.94
N THR A 65 -4.91 16.31 1.17
CA THR A 65 -6.09 16.53 2.02
C THR A 65 -5.91 16.06 3.46
N ARG A 66 -4.75 15.48 3.78
CA ARG A 66 -4.39 14.96 5.12
C ARG A 66 -5.40 13.95 5.67
N ARG A 67 -5.81 12.98 4.85
CA ARG A 67 -6.72 11.89 5.26
C ARG A 67 -5.96 10.72 5.89
N GLY A 68 -6.64 9.99 6.78
CA GLY A 68 -6.13 8.75 7.36
C GLY A 68 -4.73 8.88 7.98
N ILE A 69 -3.80 8.04 7.54
CA ILE A 69 -2.41 8.03 8.02
C ILE A 69 -1.68 9.36 7.76
N TRP A 70 -2.10 10.14 6.76
CA TRP A 70 -1.48 11.40 6.36
C TRP A 70 -1.85 12.59 7.25
N VAL A 71 -2.70 12.39 8.26
CA VAL A 71 -2.94 13.39 9.32
C VAL A 71 -1.62 13.70 10.05
N SER A 72 -0.78 12.69 10.27
CA SER A 72 0.55 12.87 10.88
C SER A 72 1.60 13.25 9.84
N LYS A 73 2.46 14.22 10.18
CA LYS A 73 3.65 14.56 9.38
C LYS A 73 4.79 13.54 9.55
N GLU A 74 4.69 12.67 10.56
CA GLU A 74 5.70 11.67 10.91
C GLU A 74 5.33 10.28 10.41
N ALA A 75 4.28 10.17 9.58
CA ALA A 75 3.91 8.91 8.96
C ALA A 75 5.06 8.43 8.07
N VAL A 76 5.63 7.27 8.42
CA VAL A 76 6.66 6.60 7.65
C VAL A 76 6.07 5.37 6.95
N PRO A 77 6.52 5.03 5.74
CA PRO A 77 6.03 3.85 5.06
C PRO A 77 6.43 2.57 5.81
N PRO A 78 5.63 1.49 5.72
CA PRO A 78 5.88 0.26 6.46
C PRO A 78 7.23 -0.38 6.16
N TRP A 79 7.74 -0.27 4.93
CA TRP A 79 9.06 -0.83 4.56
C TRP A 79 10.22 -0.07 5.20
N GLU A 80 10.14 1.26 5.33
CA GLU A 80 11.15 2.03 6.07
C GLU A 80 11.11 1.71 7.57
N PHE A 81 9.89 1.58 8.12
CA PHE A 81 9.73 1.18 9.52
C PHE A 81 10.35 -0.20 9.80
N ARG A 82 10.12 -1.18 8.91
CA ARG A 82 10.71 -2.53 9.02
C ARG A 82 12.24 -2.48 8.97
N GLN A 83 12.82 -1.78 8.00
CA GLN A 83 14.28 -1.65 7.86
C GLN A 83 14.92 -1.01 9.11
N LYS A 84 14.31 0.04 9.67
CA LYS A 84 14.82 0.68 10.90
C LYS A 84 14.86 -0.29 12.09
N ARG A 85 13.88 -1.18 12.21
CA ARG A 85 13.83 -2.19 13.28
C ARG A 85 14.86 -3.30 13.10
N GLU A 86 15.07 -3.75 11.87
CA GLU A 86 16.10 -4.75 11.56
C GLU A 86 17.49 -4.22 11.91
N ASN A 87 17.81 -2.99 11.52
CA ASN A 87 19.08 -2.34 11.85
C ASN A 87 19.29 -2.13 13.36
N PHE A 88 18.22 -1.84 14.11
CA PHE A 88 18.31 -1.72 15.56
C PHE A 88 18.62 -3.07 16.24
N THR A 89 18.14 -4.17 15.66
CA THR A 89 18.39 -5.51 16.19
C THR A 89 19.85 -5.94 15.93
N THR A 90 20.38 -5.66 14.74
CA THR A 90 21.76 -6.02 14.37
C THR A 90 22.82 -5.21 15.10
N MET A 91 22.54 -3.95 15.44
CA MET A 91 23.45 -3.11 16.25
C MET A 91 23.49 -3.52 17.73
N GLY A 92 22.44 -4.14 18.27
CA GLY A 92 22.41 -4.59 19.66
C GLY A 92 23.17 -5.90 19.91
N GLU A 93 23.52 -6.64 18.85
CA GLU A 93 24.22 -7.92 18.90
C GLU A 93 25.75 -7.77 18.73
N SER A 94 26.25 -6.60 18.32
CA SER A 94 27.68 -6.32 18.16
C SER A 94 28.35 -5.69 19.40
N ASP A 95 27.59 -5.45 20.47
CA ASP A 95 28.05 -4.82 21.71
C ASP A 95 28.06 -5.80 22.93
N ILE A 96 28.11 -7.12 22.68
CA ILE A 96 28.29 -8.16 23.73
C ILE A 96 29.52 -9.01 23.43
#